data_AF-A0A127QGD3-F1
#
_entry.id   AF-A0A127QGD3-F1
#
_cell.length_a   1.000
_cell.length_b   1.000
_cell.length_c   1.000
_cell.angle_alpha   90.00
_cell.angle_beta   90.00
_cell.angle_gamma   90.00
#
_symmetry.space_group_name_H-M   'P 1'
#
loop_
_entity.id
_entity.type
_entity.pdbx_description
1 polymer ?
#
loop_
_entity_poly.entity_id
_entity_poly.type
_entity_poly.pdbx_seq_one_letter_code
_entity_poly.pdbx_strand_id
1 'polypeptide(L)' 'MSSNYNSRPLLAEVLIENGTHRVIRRRQTLAELIALETFE' A
#
# COMPACT_ATOMS: atom_id res chain seq x y z
N MET A 1 2.24 -12.31 4.70
CA MET A 1 1.76 -12.20 3.31
C MET A 1 0.58 -11.24 3.30
N SER A 2 0.74 -10.04 2.76
CA SER A 2 -0.35 -9.05 2.69
C SER A 2 -1.19 -9.26 1.44
N SER A 3 -2.46 -8.87 1.47
CA SER A 3 -3.38 -8.96 0.34
C SER A 3 -4.38 -7.80 0.36
N ASN A 4 -5.07 -7.60 -0.75
CA ASN A 4 -6.19 -6.66 -0.84
C ASN A 4 -7.55 -7.31 -0.53
N TYR A 5 -7.58 -8.42 0.22
CA TYR A 5 -8.83 -9.05 0.64
C TYR A 5 -9.72 -8.06 1.38
N ASN A 6 -11.03 -8.13 1.12
CA ASN A 6 -12.03 -7.14 1.54
C ASN A 6 -11.77 -5.72 0.99
N SER A 7 -11.15 -5.62 -0.18
CA SER A 7 -10.83 -4.34 -0.85
C SER A 7 -10.04 -3.38 0.04
N ARG A 8 -9.20 -3.92 0.94
CA ARG A 8 -8.38 -3.15 1.87
C ARG A 8 -7.06 -2.77 1.19
N PRO A 9 -6.68 -1.48 1.16
CA PRO A 9 -5.40 -1.09 0.60
C PRO A 9 -4.21 -1.60 1.44
N LEU A 10 -3.09 -1.87 0.77
CA LEU A 10 -1.85 -2.22 1.45
C LEU A 10 -1.39 -1.09 2.38
N LEU A 11 -0.93 -1.47 3.58
CA LEU A 11 -0.43 -0.54 4.58
C LEU A 11 0.93 0.04 4.18
N ALA A 12 1.21 1.23 4.71
CA ALA A 12 2.56 1.79 4.66
C ALA A 12 3.52 0.95 5.51
N GLU A 13 4.78 0.88 5.08
CA GLU A 13 5.87 0.26 5.83
C GLU A 13 6.96 1.29 6.05
N VAL A 14 7.53 1.29 7.25
CA VAL A 14 8.54 2.25 7.70
C VAL A 14 9.80 1.48 8.08
N LEU A 15 10.94 1.95 7.59
CA LEU A 15 12.25 1.51 8.04
C LEU A 15 12.75 2.46 9.14
N ILE A 16 13.25 1.88 10.23
CA ILE A 16 13.98 2.61 11.26
C ILE A 16 15.46 2.26 11.10
N GLU A 17 16.30 3.28 10.95
CA GLU A 17 17.74 3.12 10.80
C GLU A 17 18.45 4.34 11.40
N ASN A 18 19.51 4.11 12.19
CA ASN A 18 20.31 5.17 12.83
C ASN A 18 19.46 6.23 13.58
N GLY A 19 18.42 5.78 14.29
CA GLY A 19 17.51 6.66 15.05
C GLY A 19 16.55 7.50 14.20
N THR A 20 16.56 7.33 12.87
CA THR A 20 15.67 8.03 11.94
C THR A 20 14.69 7.05 11.31
N HIS A 21 13.50 7.52 10.95
CA HIS A 21 12.49 6.73 10.25
C HIS A 21 12.33 7.22 8.80
N ARG A 22 12.06 6.29 7.87
CA ARG A 22 11.63 6.62 6.51
C ARG A 22 10.60 5.62 5.99
N VAL A 23 9.64 6.10 5.21
CA VAL A 23 8.66 5.24 4.54
C VAL A 23 9.36 4.50 3.40
N ILE A 24 9.32 3.17 3.43
CA ILE A 24 9.90 2.31 2.37
C ILE A 24 8.83 1.68 1.48
N ARG A 25 7.58 1.63 1.95
CA ARG A 25 6.41 1.35 1.13
C ARG A 25 5.31 2.33 1.49
N ARG A 26 4.83 3.10 0.54
CA ARG A 26 3.67 3.98 0.76
C ARG A 26 2.39 3.16 0.92
N ARG A 27 1.42 3.70 1.65
CA ARG A 27 0.06 3.14 1.67
C ARG A 27 -0.50 3.21 0.24
N GLN A 28 -1.10 2.11 -0.21
CA GLN A 28 -1.83 2.06 -1.48
C GLN A 28 -3.12 2.88 -1.36
N THR A 29 -3.54 3.54 -2.43
CA THR A 29 -4.84 4.24 -2.49
C THR A 29 -5.93 3.30 -2.99
N LEU A 30 -7.20 3.65 -2.72
CA LEU A 30 -8.32 2.88 -3.30
C LEU A 30 -8.37 3.03 -4.83
N ALA A 31 -8.01 4.20 -5.36
CA ALA A 31 -7.94 4.43 -6.80
C ALA A 31 -6.94 3.48 -7.48
N GLU A 32 -5.78 3.22 -6.86
CA GLU A 32 -4.80 2.25 -7.37
C GLU A 32 -5.31 0.81 -7.36
N LEU A 33 -6.24 0.47 -6.47
CA LEU A 33 -6.88 -0.83 -6.48
C LEU A 33 -7.80 -0.97 -7.71
N ILE A 34 -8.61 0.06 -7.97
CA ILE A 34 -9.60 0.07 -9.05
C ILE A 34 -8.96 0.29 -10.42
N ALA A 35 -7.82 0.98 -10.48
CA ALA A 35 -7.14 1.31 -11.73
C ALA A 35 -6.70 0.09 -12.56
N LEU A 36 -6.73 -1.11 -11.96
CA LEU A 36 -6.41 -2.38 -12.64
C LEU A 36 -7.64 -3.02 -13.31
N GLU A 37 -8.85 -2.55 -13.00
CA GLU A 37 -10.09 -3.07 -13.57
C GLU A 37 -10.35 -2.47 -14.97
N THR A 38 -10.94 -3.27 -15.85
CA THR A 38 -11.42 -2.82 -17.16
C THR A 38 -12.94 -2.87 -17.17
N PHE A 39 -13.57 -1.76 -17.58
CA PHE A 39 -15.02 -1.70 -17.77
C PHE A 39 -15.36 -1.91 -19.24
N GLU A 40 -16.37 -2.72 -19.53
CA GLU A 40 -17.04 -2.80 -20.85
C GLU A 40 -18.10 -1.71 -21.01
#